data_AF-A0A921G1T6-F1
#
_entry.id   AF-A0A921G1T6-F1
#
_cell.length_a   1.000
_cell.length_b   1.000
_cell.length_c   1.000
_cell.angle_alpha   90.00
_cell.angle_beta   90.00
_cell.angle_gamma   90.00
#
_symmetry.space_group_name_H-M   'P 1'
#
loop_
_entity.id
_entity.type
_entity.pdbx_description
1 polymer ?
#
loop_
_entity_poly.entity_id
_entity_poly.type
_entity_poly.pdbx_seq_one_letter_code
_entity_poly.pdbx_strand_id
1 'polypeptide(L)'
;MVRSLSFIHLFVILAIGYIGGALLFREMPATSVERIVTFYDARVVLGHDAGYIRPVGTAVLFFVLAYALAMYRRTQFAVLFFGAVKCVLFGLSSSYLLASGTKMMAYSIWWFPFQFLICFLFLVYCAVLSPPYFMRTTLGKRSNTRALPAIIGMATAVLAIEIIVFQFILN
;
A
#
# COMPACT_ATOMS: atom_id res chain seq x y z
N MET A 1 -12.95 23.89 5.25
CA MET A 1 -13.88 22.74 5.12
C MET A 1 -13.59 21.79 3.94
N VAL A 2 -12.92 22.23 2.86
CA VAL A 2 -12.70 21.39 1.64
C VAL A 2 -11.52 20.38 1.74
N ARG A 3 -10.63 20.54 2.73
CA ARG A 3 -9.46 19.64 2.94
C ARG A 3 -9.83 18.28 3.56
N SER A 4 -10.89 18.17 4.38
CA SER A 4 -11.28 16.86 4.93
C SER A 4 -11.91 15.95 3.87
N LEU A 5 -12.63 16.55 2.91
CA LEU A 5 -13.25 15.83 1.79
C LEU A 5 -12.20 15.06 0.97
N SER A 6 -11.04 15.67 0.78
CA SER A 6 -9.87 15.06 0.13
C SER A 6 -9.35 13.81 0.84
N PHE A 7 -9.27 13.82 2.17
CA PHE A 7 -8.84 12.68 2.96
C PHE A 7 -9.86 11.54 2.96
N ILE A 8 -11.15 11.88 3.05
CA ILE A 8 -12.24 10.90 2.99
C ILE A 8 -12.20 10.13 1.66
N HIS A 9 -11.94 10.80 0.54
CA HIS A 9 -11.84 10.13 -0.76
C HIS A 9 -10.69 9.10 -0.82
N LEU A 10 -9.52 9.43 -0.26
CA LEU A 10 -8.40 8.48 -0.20
C LEU A 10 -8.74 7.26 0.65
N PHE A 11 -9.43 7.46 1.78
CA PHE A 11 -9.95 6.37 2.61
C PHE A 11 -10.97 5.50 1.87
N VAL A 12 -11.87 6.11 1.10
CA VAL A 12 -12.84 5.38 0.29
C VAL A 12 -12.15 4.54 -0.78
N ILE A 13 -11.14 5.09 -1.48
CA ILE A 13 -10.34 4.33 -2.45
C ILE A 13 -9.64 3.15 -1.77
N LEU A 14 -9.06 3.37 -0.60
CA LEU A 14 -8.39 2.32 0.17
C LEU A 14 -9.37 1.22 0.61
N ALA A 15 -10.54 1.59 1.14
CA ALA A 15 -11.55 0.66 1.60
C ALA A 15 -12.15 -0.16 0.44
N ILE A 16 -12.51 0.49 -0.67
CA ILE A 16 -13.03 -0.18 -1.86
C ILE A 16 -11.95 -1.08 -2.46
N GLY A 17 -10.71 -0.63 -2.55
CA GLY A 17 -9.59 -1.44 -3.04
C GLY A 17 -9.36 -2.67 -2.15
N TYR A 18 -9.38 -2.50 -0.84
CA TYR A 18 -9.25 -3.60 0.12
C TYR A 18 -10.36 -4.63 -0.05
N ILE A 19 -11.63 -4.19 -0.11
CA ILE A 19 -12.78 -5.08 -0.31
C ILE A 19 -12.68 -5.77 -1.68
N GLY A 20 -12.29 -5.04 -2.73
CA GLY A 20 -12.08 -5.59 -4.07
C GLY A 20 -11.00 -6.67 -4.09
N GLY A 21 -9.90 -6.48 -3.37
CA GLY A 21 -8.86 -7.50 -3.19
C GLY A 21 -9.37 -8.74 -2.44
N ALA A 22 -10.19 -8.54 -1.41
CA ALA A 22 -10.80 -9.63 -0.66
C ALA A 22 -11.81 -10.44 -1.48
N LEU A 23 -12.56 -9.78 -2.37
CA LEU A 23 -13.44 -10.46 -3.33
C LEU A 23 -12.64 -11.20 -4.39
N LEU A 24 -11.58 -10.59 -4.93
CA LEU A 24 -10.71 -11.21 -5.93
C LEU A 24 -10.05 -12.49 -5.40
N PHE A 25 -9.71 -12.52 -4.11
CA PHE A 25 -9.21 -13.71 -3.44
C PHE A 25 -10.19 -14.91 -3.51
N ARG A 26 -11.51 -14.65 -3.46
CA ARG A 26 -12.52 -15.72 -3.52
C ARG A 26 -12.67 -16.33 -4.91
N GLU A 27 -12.46 -15.53 -5.95
CA GLU A 27 -12.64 -15.95 -7.34
C GLU A 27 -11.34 -16.51 -7.96
N MET A 28 -10.17 -16.20 -7.40
CA MET A 28 -8.89 -16.63 -7.94
C MET A 28 -8.47 -18.01 -7.42
N PRO A 29 -7.81 -18.83 -8.27
CA PRO A 29 -7.24 -20.10 -7.83
C PRO A 29 -6.06 -19.86 -6.86
N ALA A 30 -5.95 -20.70 -5.83
CA ALA A 30 -4.98 -20.56 -4.75
C ALA A 30 -3.52 -20.41 -5.24
N THR A 31 -3.13 -21.14 -6.28
CA THR A 31 -1.77 -21.08 -6.86
C THR A 31 -1.42 -19.72 -7.45
N SER A 32 -2.40 -19.03 -8.06
CA SER A 32 -2.22 -17.69 -8.61
C SER A 32 -2.14 -16.65 -7.50
N VAL A 33 -3.01 -16.78 -6.48
CA VAL A 33 -2.99 -15.92 -5.29
C VAL A 33 -1.64 -16.01 -4.59
N GLU A 34 -1.14 -17.21 -4.34
CA GLU A 34 0.15 -17.43 -3.67
C GLU A 34 1.29 -16.76 -4.42
N ARG A 35 1.35 -16.88 -5.75
CA ARG A 35 2.38 -16.20 -6.56
C ARG A 35 2.32 -14.68 -6.41
N ILE A 36 1.12 -14.11 -6.46
CA ILE A 36 0.91 -12.66 -6.33
C ILE A 36 1.26 -12.18 -4.92
N VAL A 37 0.81 -12.88 -3.89
CA VAL A 37 1.09 -12.57 -2.49
C VAL A 37 2.58 -12.72 -2.20
N THR A 38 3.22 -13.77 -2.69
CA THR A 38 4.68 -13.97 -2.53
C THR A 38 5.48 -12.86 -3.20
N PHE A 39 5.01 -12.38 -4.36
CA PHE A 39 5.60 -11.22 -5.01
C PHE A 39 5.39 -9.94 -4.21
N TYR A 40 4.22 -9.73 -3.61
CA TYR A 40 3.91 -8.52 -2.83
C TYR A 40 4.63 -8.49 -1.47
N ASP A 41 4.43 -9.53 -0.67
CA ASP A 41 5.11 -9.74 0.61
C ASP A 41 5.30 -11.25 0.85
N ALA A 42 6.51 -11.72 0.56
CA ALA A 42 6.88 -13.13 0.70
C ALA A 42 6.74 -13.67 2.14
N ARG A 43 6.77 -12.79 3.16
CA ARG A 43 6.63 -13.18 4.58
C ARG A 43 5.23 -13.70 4.91
N VAL A 44 4.24 -13.32 4.11
CA VAL A 44 2.86 -13.78 4.25
C VAL A 44 2.72 -15.27 3.91
N VAL A 45 3.52 -15.76 2.97
CA VAL A 45 3.46 -17.16 2.48
C VAL A 45 4.54 -18.02 3.12
N LEU A 46 5.78 -17.53 3.17
CA LEU A 46 6.96 -18.29 3.60
C LEU A 46 7.37 -18.01 5.05
N GLY A 47 6.69 -17.09 5.74
CA GLY A 47 7.00 -16.76 7.13
C GLY A 47 8.43 -16.23 7.30
N HIS A 48 9.18 -16.86 8.20
CA HIS A 48 10.52 -16.41 8.60
C HIS A 48 11.57 -16.55 7.49
N ASP A 49 11.44 -17.56 6.64
CA ASP A 49 12.45 -17.91 5.62
C ASP A 49 12.46 -16.93 4.43
N ALA A 50 11.46 -16.05 4.34
CA ALA A 50 11.31 -15.12 3.23
C ALA A 50 12.31 -13.94 3.26
N GLY A 51 12.91 -13.66 4.42
CA GLY A 51 13.79 -12.51 4.65
C GLY A 51 13.10 -11.13 4.50
N TYR A 52 13.85 -10.05 4.73
CA TYR A 52 13.32 -8.67 4.75
C TYR A 52 13.49 -7.92 3.43
N ILE A 53 14.28 -8.46 2.50
CA ILE A 53 14.69 -7.75 1.28
C ILE A 53 13.53 -7.62 0.29
N ARG A 54 12.72 -8.66 0.14
CA ARG A 54 11.57 -8.68 -0.77
C ARG A 54 10.49 -7.63 -0.43
N PRO A 55 9.96 -7.55 0.80
CA PRO A 55 8.95 -6.55 1.15
C PRO A 55 9.47 -5.11 1.07
N VAL A 56 10.73 -4.87 1.42
CA VAL A 56 11.36 -3.55 1.25
C VAL A 56 11.51 -3.24 -0.23
N GLY A 57 11.98 -4.21 -1.03
CA GLY A 57 12.13 -4.06 -2.48
C GLY A 57 10.81 -3.78 -3.19
N THR A 58 9.72 -4.46 -2.81
CA THR A 58 8.40 -4.24 -3.39
C THR A 58 7.86 -2.88 -3.00
N ALA A 59 8.00 -2.46 -1.74
CA ALA A 59 7.63 -1.12 -1.31
C ALA A 59 8.37 -0.04 -2.12
N VAL A 60 9.71 -0.14 -2.23
CA VAL A 60 10.53 0.79 -3.02
C VAL A 60 10.09 0.80 -4.48
N LEU A 61 9.85 -0.37 -5.07
CA LEU A 61 9.38 -0.51 -6.45
C LEU A 61 8.05 0.22 -6.68
N PHE A 62 7.09 0.12 -5.74
CA PHE A 62 5.83 0.85 -5.83
C PHE A 62 6.04 2.37 -5.81
N PHE A 63 6.88 2.89 -4.91
CA PHE A 63 7.20 4.32 -4.83
C PHE A 63 7.93 4.83 -6.07
N VAL A 64 8.91 4.08 -6.58
CA VAL A 64 9.67 4.43 -7.78
C VAL A 64 8.78 4.41 -9.02
N LEU A 65 7.92 3.40 -9.18
CA LEU A 65 6.98 3.32 -10.31
C LEU A 65 5.96 4.46 -10.28
N ALA A 66 5.39 4.77 -9.11
CA ALA A 66 4.49 5.91 -8.96
C ALA A 66 5.20 7.22 -9.33
N TYR A 67 6.47 7.37 -8.94
CA TYR A 67 7.29 8.52 -9.31
C TYR A 67 7.53 8.64 -10.81
N ALA A 68 7.95 7.56 -11.45
CA ALA A 68 8.17 7.51 -12.89
C ALA A 68 6.88 7.82 -13.67
N LEU A 69 5.74 7.25 -13.26
CA LEU A 69 4.43 7.49 -13.88
C LEU A 69 3.96 8.94 -13.75
N ALA A 70 4.30 9.64 -12.67
CA ALA A 70 3.93 11.03 -12.48
C ALA A 70 4.77 12.01 -13.32
N MET A 71 5.99 11.62 -13.71
CA MET A 71 6.89 12.42 -14.53
C MET A 71 6.32 12.63 -15.95
N TYR A 72 5.56 11.66 -16.46
CA TYR A 72 4.94 11.75 -17.78
C TYR A 72 3.51 12.30 -17.71
N ARG A 73 3.28 13.40 -18.44
CA ARG A 73 2.01 14.16 -18.45
C ARG A 73 0.78 13.34 -18.86
N ARG A 74 0.95 12.28 -19.67
CA ARG A 74 -0.12 11.41 -20.18
C ARG A 74 -0.50 10.29 -19.19
N THR A 75 0.43 9.88 -18.32
CA THR A 75 0.23 8.77 -17.35
C THR A 75 -0.07 9.26 -15.93
N GLN A 76 -0.25 10.56 -15.73
CA GLN A 76 -0.59 11.12 -14.41
C GLN A 76 -1.88 10.52 -13.83
N PHE A 77 -2.84 10.14 -14.66
CA PHE A 77 -4.05 9.43 -14.22
C PHE A 77 -3.76 8.00 -13.74
N ALA A 78 -2.73 7.36 -14.29
CA ALA A 78 -2.34 6.00 -13.92
C ALA A 78 -1.70 5.92 -12.53
N VAL A 79 -1.19 7.03 -11.98
CA VAL A 79 -0.58 7.08 -10.64
C VAL A 79 -1.60 6.73 -9.56
N LEU A 80 -2.80 7.33 -9.63
CA LEU A 80 -3.88 7.03 -8.67
C LEU A 80 -4.43 5.61 -8.87
N PHE A 81 -4.52 5.16 -10.12
CA PHE A 81 -4.89 3.78 -10.45
C PHE A 81 -3.89 2.79 -9.83
N PHE A 82 -2.60 3.07 -9.93
CA PHE A 82 -1.56 2.24 -9.31
C PHE A 82 -1.65 2.24 -7.78
N GLY A 83 -2.04 3.37 -7.17
CA GLY A 83 -2.46 3.45 -5.77
C GLY A 83 -3.60 2.51 -5.41
N ALA A 84 -4.65 2.47 -6.23
CA ALA A 84 -5.78 1.56 -6.05
C ALA A 84 -5.36 0.08 -6.22
N VAL A 85 -4.51 -0.23 -7.20
CA VAL A 85 -3.95 -1.59 -7.39
C VAL A 85 -3.18 -2.04 -6.15
N LYS A 86 -2.37 -1.17 -5.55
CA LYS A 86 -1.69 -1.50 -4.28
C LYS A 86 -2.68 -1.81 -3.15
N CYS A 87 -3.80 -1.10 -3.07
CA CYS A 87 -4.86 -1.37 -2.09
C CYS A 87 -5.57 -2.71 -2.34
N VAL A 88 -5.74 -3.11 -3.60
CA VAL A 88 -6.25 -4.43 -3.97
C VAL A 88 -5.28 -5.53 -3.55
N LEU A 89 -3.98 -5.37 -3.80
CA LEU A 89 -2.95 -6.31 -3.35
C LEU A 89 -2.90 -6.43 -1.83
N PHE A 90 -3.10 -5.31 -1.11
CA PHE A 90 -3.24 -5.30 0.34
C PHE A 90 -4.45 -6.11 0.81
N GLY A 91 -5.62 -5.94 0.20
CA GLY A 91 -6.84 -6.71 0.53
C GLY A 91 -6.72 -8.20 0.20
N LEU A 92 -6.09 -8.53 -0.92
CA LEU A 92 -5.85 -9.90 -1.35
C LEU A 92 -4.85 -10.62 -0.42
N SER A 93 -3.74 -9.95 -0.07
CA SER A 93 -2.75 -10.50 0.87
C SER A 93 -3.34 -10.68 2.27
N SER A 94 -4.13 -9.73 2.74
CA SER A 94 -4.86 -9.83 4.01
C SER A 94 -5.80 -11.04 4.04
N SER A 95 -6.59 -11.23 2.98
CA SER A 95 -7.56 -12.33 2.88
C SER A 95 -6.86 -13.69 2.81
N TYR A 96 -5.73 -13.77 2.10
CA TYR A 96 -4.88 -14.96 2.11
C TYR A 96 -4.35 -15.27 3.51
N LEU A 97 -3.84 -14.27 4.23
CA LEU A 97 -3.28 -14.42 5.59
C LEU A 97 -4.32 -14.97 6.57
N LEU A 98 -5.55 -14.47 6.48
CA LEU A 98 -6.70 -14.92 7.27
C LEU A 98 -7.15 -16.34 6.89
N ALA A 99 -7.15 -16.68 5.59
CA ALA A 99 -7.53 -18.01 5.12
C ALA A 99 -6.48 -19.09 5.45
N SER A 100 -5.20 -18.70 5.52
CA SER A 100 -4.08 -19.61 5.77
C SER A 100 -3.99 -20.10 7.23
N GLY A 101 -4.89 -19.64 8.11
CA GLY A 101 -4.92 -20.07 9.52
C GLY A 101 -3.73 -19.60 10.35
N THR A 102 -2.96 -18.61 9.87
CA THR A 102 -1.90 -17.99 10.66
C THR A 102 -2.47 -17.38 11.94
N LYS A 103 -1.67 -17.33 13.02
CA LYS A 103 -2.08 -16.79 14.33
C LYS A 103 -2.73 -15.41 14.12
N MET A 104 -4.04 -15.29 14.36
CA MET A 104 -4.81 -14.03 14.20
C MET A 104 -4.14 -12.82 14.87
N MET A 105 -3.38 -13.08 15.95
CA MET A 105 -2.57 -12.09 16.65
C MET A 105 -1.43 -11.53 15.79
N ALA A 106 -0.71 -12.36 15.04
CA ALA A 106 0.36 -11.90 14.14
C ALA A 106 -0.21 -11.05 12.99
N TYR A 107 -1.36 -11.44 12.45
CA TYR A 107 -2.08 -10.64 11.47
C TYR A 107 -2.51 -9.27 12.02
N SER A 108 -3.18 -9.25 13.18
CA SER A 108 -3.79 -8.04 13.75
C SER A 108 -2.78 -7.05 14.33
N ILE A 109 -1.69 -7.55 14.92
CA ILE A 109 -0.70 -6.72 15.63
C ILE A 109 0.40 -6.27 14.67
N TRP A 110 0.87 -7.15 13.79
CA TRP A 110 2.04 -6.88 12.94
C TRP A 110 1.70 -6.60 11.48
N TRP A 111 0.88 -7.43 10.83
CA TRP A 111 0.76 -7.27 9.38
C TRP A 111 -0.21 -6.14 8.99
N PHE A 112 -1.43 -6.19 9.52
CA PHE A 112 -2.53 -5.31 9.11
C PHE A 112 -2.27 -3.81 9.37
N PRO A 113 -1.94 -3.36 10.60
CA PRO A 113 -1.86 -1.93 10.89
C PRO A 113 -0.72 -1.23 10.14
N PHE A 114 0.40 -1.93 9.97
CA PHE A 114 1.56 -1.39 9.26
C PHE A 114 1.32 -1.31 7.76
N GLN A 115 0.79 -2.38 7.15
CA GLN A 115 0.48 -2.35 5.71
C GLN A 115 -0.66 -1.40 5.36
N PHE A 116 -1.63 -1.25 6.26
CA PHE A 116 -2.66 -0.23 6.15
C PHE A 116 -2.05 1.17 6.11
N LEU A 117 -1.15 1.48 7.06
CA LEU A 117 -0.50 2.79 7.15
C LEU A 117 0.42 3.06 5.95
N ILE A 118 1.17 2.06 5.48
CA ILE A 118 2.02 2.16 4.29
C ILE A 118 1.17 2.39 3.03
N CYS A 119 0.07 1.66 2.86
CA CYS A 119 -0.83 1.86 1.72
C CYS A 119 -1.48 3.25 1.75
N PHE A 120 -1.88 3.72 2.93
CA PHE A 120 -2.42 5.05 3.10
C PHE A 120 -1.38 6.14 2.77
N LEU A 121 -0.15 6.03 3.29
CA LEU A 121 0.95 6.94 2.96
C LEU A 121 1.28 6.93 1.47
N PHE A 122 1.21 5.76 0.82
CA PHE A 122 1.38 5.64 -0.62
C PHE A 122 0.28 6.34 -1.42
N LEU A 123 -0.99 6.22 -1.01
CA LEU A 123 -2.09 6.96 -1.63
C LEU A 123 -1.92 8.47 -1.48
N VAL A 124 -1.50 8.94 -0.29
CA VAL A 124 -1.18 10.35 -0.06
C VAL A 124 -0.02 10.79 -0.95
N TYR A 125 1.02 9.96 -1.10
CA TYR A 125 2.13 10.21 -2.01
C TYR A 125 1.64 10.39 -3.46
N CYS A 126 0.83 9.46 -3.95
CA CYS A 126 0.22 9.53 -5.29
C CYS A 126 -0.64 10.80 -5.47
N ALA A 127 -1.43 11.19 -4.46
CA ALA A 127 -2.27 12.38 -4.50
C ALA A 127 -1.46 13.69 -4.52
N VAL A 128 -0.30 13.73 -3.85
CA VAL A 128 0.61 14.89 -3.89
C VAL A 128 1.37 14.96 -5.23
N LEU A 129 1.74 13.81 -5.79
CA LEU A 129 2.46 13.70 -7.06
C LEU A 129 1.61 14.14 -8.25
N SER A 130 0.38 13.65 -8.32
CA SER A 130 -0.58 13.97 -9.37
C SER A 130 -1.93 14.25 -8.71
N PRO A 131 -2.25 15.51 -8.38
CA PRO A 131 -3.53 15.84 -7.78
C PRO A 131 -4.65 15.42 -8.77
N PRO A 132 -5.58 14.55 -8.37
CA PRO A 132 -6.69 14.16 -9.23
C PRO A 132 -7.49 15.40 -9.65
N TYR A 133 -8.19 15.30 -10.79
CA TYR A 133 -8.93 16.43 -11.38
C TYR A 133 -9.90 17.10 -10.38
N PHE A 134 -10.45 16.34 -9.43
CA PHE A 134 -11.33 16.81 -8.35
C PHE A 134 -10.62 17.59 -7.22
N MET A 135 -9.31 17.42 -7.04
CA MET A 135 -8.49 18.12 -6.03
C MET A 135 -7.74 19.34 -6.60
N ARG A 136 -7.79 19.55 -7.92
CA ARG A 136 -7.03 20.60 -8.63
C ARG A 136 -7.43 22.03 -8.23
N THR A 137 -8.65 22.22 -7.73
CA THR A 137 -9.17 23.53 -7.26
C THR A 137 -8.75 23.86 -5.83
N THR A 138 -8.38 22.86 -5.02
CA THR A 138 -8.02 23.01 -3.61
C THR A 138 -6.52 22.94 -3.35
N LEU A 139 -5.78 22.13 -4.11
CA LEU A 139 -4.33 22.18 -4.20
C LEU A 139 -3.94 23.23 -5.21
N GLY A 140 -3.97 24.49 -4.79
CA GLY A 140 -3.56 25.63 -5.61
C GLY A 140 -2.21 25.37 -6.31
N LYS A 141 -2.14 25.80 -7.57
CA LYS A 141 -1.09 25.84 -8.62
C LYS A 141 0.39 25.47 -8.32
N ARG A 142 0.84 25.34 -7.07
CA ARG A 142 2.14 24.80 -6.65
C ARG A 142 1.94 23.45 -5.95
N SER A 143 2.22 22.35 -6.66
CA SER A 143 2.44 21.05 -6.01
C SER A 143 3.47 21.25 -4.89
N ASN A 144 3.11 20.94 -3.64
CA ASN A 144 3.99 21.06 -2.49
C ASN A 144 4.99 19.89 -2.51
N THR A 145 5.93 19.92 -3.45
CA THR A 145 6.99 18.92 -3.63
C THR A 145 7.87 18.75 -2.39
N ARG A 146 7.85 19.71 -1.45
CA ARG A 146 8.51 19.58 -0.14
C ARG A 146 7.85 18.55 0.79
N ALA A 147 6.57 18.21 0.57
CA ALA A 147 5.89 17.18 1.34
C ALA A 147 6.26 15.75 0.91
N LEU A 148 6.81 15.57 -0.30
CA LEU A 148 7.19 14.26 -0.83
C LEU A 148 8.30 13.56 -0.03
N PRO A 149 9.45 14.20 0.28
CA PRO A 149 10.48 13.56 1.09
C PRO A 149 9.97 13.26 2.51
N ALA A 150 9.08 14.08 3.06
CA ALA A 150 8.47 13.82 4.37
C ALA A 150 7.59 12.57 4.35
N ILE A 151 6.78 12.37 3.30
CA ILE A 151 5.94 11.18 3.14
C ILE A 151 6.79 9.91 2.97
N ILE A 152 7.86 10.00 2.16
CA ILE A 152 8.81 8.90 2.01
C ILE A 152 9.48 8.58 3.35
N GLY A 153 9.94 9.60 4.09
CA GLY A 153 10.52 9.44 5.43
C GLY A 153 9.57 8.77 6.42
N MET A 154 8.30 9.17 6.44
CA MET A 154 7.28 8.51 7.25
C MET A 154 7.06 7.05 6.82
N ALA A 155 6.96 6.77 5.52
CA ALA A 155 6.80 5.41 5.02
C ALA A 155 7.99 4.51 5.37
N THR A 156 9.22 5.04 5.31
CA THR A 156 10.42 4.31 5.74
C THR A 156 10.44 4.05 7.23
N ALA A 157 10.00 5.01 8.06
CA ALA A 157 9.89 4.81 9.50
C ALA A 157 8.86 3.72 9.84
N VAL A 158 7.71 3.74 9.17
CA VAL A 158 6.67 2.71 9.36
C VAL A 158 7.18 1.33 8.95
N LEU A 159 7.90 1.21 7.83
CA LEU A 159 8.54 -0.06 7.41
C LEU A 159 9.60 -0.53 8.41
N ALA A 160 10.41 0.39 8.96
CA ALA A 160 11.41 0.02 9.96
C ALA A 160 10.74 -0.50 11.26
N ILE A 161 9.69 0.17 11.73
CA ILE A 161 8.92 -0.27 12.90
C ILE A 161 8.24 -1.62 12.62
N GLU A 162 7.68 -1.80 11.42
CA GLU A 162 7.08 -3.08 10.99
C GLU A 162 8.08 -4.24 11.08
N ILE A 163 9.30 -4.05 10.60
CA ILE A 163 10.38 -5.06 10.68
C ILE A 163 10.78 -5.33 12.13
N ILE A 164 10.89 -4.29 12.96
CA ILE A 164 11.21 -4.44 14.38
C ILE A 164 10.11 -5.26 15.08
N VAL A 165 8.84 -4.90 14.88
CA VAL A 165 7.71 -5.62 15.48
C VAL A 165 7.63 -7.06 14.99
N PHE A 166 7.91 -7.32 13.72
CA PHE A 166 8.01 -8.69 13.20
C PHE A 166 9.03 -9.52 13.96
N GLN A 167 10.23 -8.95 14.22
CA GLN A 167 11.28 -9.64 14.98
C GLN A 167 10.88 -9.91 16.42
N PHE A 168 10.10 -9.04 17.05
CA PHE A 168 9.64 -9.22 18.43
C PHE A 168 8.46 -10.20 18.59
N ILE A 169 7.64 -10.41 17.56
CA ILE A 169 6.47 -11.30 17.64
C ILE A 169 6.83 -12.76 17.28
N LEU A 170 7.88 -12.95 16.49
CA LEU A 170 8.32 -14.27 16.00
C LEU A 170 9.58 -14.82 16.68
N ASN A 171 10.27 -14.03 17.52
CA ASN A 171 11.17 -14.54 18.58
C ASN A 171 10.37 -14.82 19.85
#